data_AF-A0A7W7ZEN5-F1
#
_entry.id   AF-A0A7W7ZEN5-F1
#
_cell.length_a   1.000
_cell.length_b   1.000
_cell.length_c   1.000
_cell.angle_alpha   90.00
_cell.angle_beta   90.00
_cell.angle_gamma   90.00
#
_symmetry.space_group_name_H-M   'P 1'
#
loop_
_entity.id
_entity.type
_entity.pdbx_description
1 polymer ?
#
loop_
_entity_poly.entity_id
_entity_poly.type
_entity_poly.pdbx_seq_one_letter_code
_entity_poly.pdbx_strand_id
1 'polypeptide(L)'
;MKPHFNLLLAAPLLLLGCTSSPRSQDIVRRSTAAATRTIASDVKGAALGIRDGLRHDPNNDPVDINHASKDALESLPGVTSAEAARIIENRPYGHSADLRRRHILAKDTYDKVSSRLVAH
;
A
#
# COMPACT_ATOMS: atom_id res chain seq x y z
N MET A 1 75.03 -48.49 21.02
CA MET A 1 74.83 -49.61 20.08
C MET A 1 73.39 -49.55 19.58
N LYS A 2 73.23 -49.65 18.25
CA LYS A 2 72.01 -49.85 17.43
C LYS A 2 71.06 -50.95 18.00
N PRO A 3 69.88 -51.25 17.42
CA PRO A 3 68.77 -50.42 16.90
C PRO A 3 67.34 -51.09 16.93
N HIS A 4 66.34 -50.38 16.39
CA HIS A 4 65.12 -50.85 15.67
C HIS A 4 63.96 -51.57 16.41
N PHE A 5 62.74 -51.04 16.23
CA PHE A 5 61.63 -51.78 15.59
C PHE A 5 60.56 -50.81 15.04
N ASN A 6 60.35 -50.82 13.73
CA ASN A 6 59.21 -50.21 13.04
C ASN A 6 57.99 -51.12 13.20
N LEU A 7 56.80 -50.59 13.52
CA LEU A 7 55.53 -51.07 12.94
C LEU A 7 54.33 -50.17 13.32
N LEU A 8 53.73 -49.56 12.29
CA LEU A 8 52.28 -49.60 11.99
C LEU A 8 51.30 -48.68 12.76
N LEU A 9 50.55 -47.89 11.96
CA LEU A 9 49.07 -47.91 11.83
C LEU A 9 48.38 -46.51 11.93
N ALA A 10 47.70 -46.14 10.82
CA ALA A 10 46.52 -45.26 10.65
C ALA A 10 46.56 -43.77 11.12
N ALA A 11 46.52 -42.75 10.24
CA ALA A 11 45.37 -42.16 9.51
C ALA A 11 44.29 -41.54 10.45
N PRO A 12 43.55 -40.44 10.12
CA PRO A 12 43.51 -39.64 8.89
C PRO A 12 43.61 -38.10 9.12
N LEU A 13 44.12 -37.36 8.13
CA LEU A 13 43.98 -35.91 8.05
C LEU A 13 42.55 -35.60 7.57
N LEU A 14 41.73 -35.04 8.45
CA LEU A 14 40.32 -34.69 8.20
C LEU A 14 40.19 -33.76 6.99
N LEU A 15 39.58 -34.28 5.93
CA LEU A 15 39.02 -33.51 4.83
C LEU A 15 38.04 -32.47 5.38
N LEU A 16 38.24 -31.20 5.01
CA LEU A 16 37.23 -30.15 5.12
C LEU A 16 35.97 -30.58 4.37
N GLY A 17 35.00 -31.09 5.11
CA GLY A 17 33.65 -31.28 4.61
C GLY A 17 32.97 -29.93 4.46
N CYS A 18 32.72 -29.50 3.22
CA CYS A 18 31.72 -28.48 2.95
C CYS A 18 30.33 -29.08 3.21
N THR A 19 29.82 -28.96 4.45
CA THR A 19 28.41 -29.22 4.71
C THR A 19 27.62 -27.95 4.42
N SER A 20 27.14 -27.82 3.18
CA SER A 20 26.10 -26.84 2.86
C SER A 20 24.83 -27.24 3.60
N SER A 21 24.58 -26.68 4.77
CA SER A 21 23.35 -26.90 5.55
C SER A 21 22.17 -26.22 4.85
N PRO A 22 21.19 -26.96 4.27
CA PRO A 22 19.99 -26.37 3.72
C PRO A 22 18.87 -26.54 4.75
N ARG A 23 18.75 -25.61 5.70
CA ARG A 23 17.61 -25.63 6.65
C ARG A 23 17.05 -24.24 6.99
N SER A 24 17.72 -23.17 6.56
CA SER A 24 17.34 -21.78 6.89
C SER A 24 16.53 -21.07 5.79
N GLN A 25 16.48 -21.61 4.57
CA GLN A 25 15.85 -20.91 3.43
C GLN A 25 14.32 -21.10 3.32
N ASP A 26 13.74 -22.12 3.94
CA ASP A 26 12.31 -22.43 3.79
C ASP A 26 11.41 -21.54 4.66
N ILE A 27 11.89 -21.11 5.83
CA ILE A 27 11.15 -20.17 6.69
C ILE A 27 11.15 -18.78 6.05
N VAL A 28 12.26 -18.37 5.43
CA VAL A 28 12.34 -17.09 4.71
C VAL A 28 11.44 -17.10 3.46
N ARG A 29 11.34 -18.23 2.73
CA ARG A 29 10.46 -18.37 1.55
C ARG A 29 8.96 -18.43 1.92
N ARG A 30 8.57 -19.10 3.00
CA ARG A 30 7.17 -19.12 3.46
C ARG A 30 6.73 -17.80 4.09
N SER A 31 7.61 -17.16 4.87
CA SER A 31 7.35 -15.83 5.42
C SER A 31 7.30 -14.76 4.34
N THR A 32 8.10 -14.87 3.28
CA THR A 32 7.97 -13.99 2.10
C THR A 32 6.70 -14.26 1.31
N ALA A 33 6.24 -15.50 1.12
CA ALA A 33 4.97 -15.79 0.42
C ALA A 33 3.71 -15.30 1.16
N ALA A 34 3.71 -15.30 2.50
CA ALA A 34 2.61 -14.76 3.29
C ALA A 34 2.68 -13.23 3.40
N ALA A 35 3.86 -12.67 3.65
CA ALA A 35 4.06 -11.21 3.76
C ALA A 35 3.91 -10.50 2.40
N THR A 36 4.25 -11.16 1.29
CA THR A 36 4.01 -10.60 -0.06
C THR A 36 2.54 -10.59 -0.45
N ARG A 37 1.67 -11.41 0.15
CA ARG A 37 0.21 -11.32 -0.12
C ARG A 37 -0.39 -10.05 0.49
N THR A 38 0.03 -9.68 1.69
CA THR A 38 -0.37 -8.43 2.33
C THR A 38 0.24 -7.22 1.61
N ILE A 39 1.52 -7.29 1.23
CA ILE A 39 2.14 -6.23 0.42
C ILE A 39 1.48 -6.13 -0.98
N ALA A 40 1.13 -7.25 -1.62
CA ALA A 40 0.45 -7.22 -2.91
C ALA A 40 -0.97 -6.66 -2.84
N SER A 41 -1.72 -6.94 -1.76
CA SER A 41 -3.03 -6.32 -1.54
C SER A 41 -2.91 -4.82 -1.24
N ASP A 42 -1.93 -4.42 -0.43
CA ASP A 42 -1.71 -3.02 -0.05
C ASP A 42 -1.22 -2.20 -1.25
N VAL A 43 -0.35 -2.77 -2.10
CA VAL A 43 0.04 -2.18 -3.39
C VAL A 43 -1.17 -2.04 -4.31
N LYS A 44 -2.14 -2.95 -4.30
CA LYS A 44 -3.35 -2.83 -5.11
C LYS A 44 -4.22 -1.65 -4.67
N GLY A 45 -4.35 -1.41 -3.37
CA GLY A 45 -5.03 -0.23 -2.82
C GLY A 45 -4.29 1.07 -3.14
N ALA A 46 -2.97 1.09 -2.98
CA ALA A 46 -2.14 2.24 -3.31
C ALA A 46 -2.12 2.53 -4.82
N ALA A 47 -2.11 1.51 -5.68
CA ALA A 47 -2.08 1.69 -7.13
C ALA A 47 -3.35 2.34 -7.69
N LEU A 48 -4.51 2.12 -7.06
CA LEU A 48 -5.75 2.83 -7.42
C LEU A 48 -5.66 4.31 -7.02
N GLY A 49 -5.21 4.61 -5.79
CA GLY A 49 -5.06 5.99 -5.32
C GLY A 49 -4.06 6.82 -6.15
N ILE A 50 -2.94 6.22 -6.55
CA ILE A 50 -1.94 6.91 -7.40
C ILE A 50 -2.45 7.10 -8.83
N ARG A 51 -3.20 6.13 -9.40
CA ARG A 51 -3.76 6.30 -10.75
C ARG A 51 -4.76 7.44 -10.82
N ASP A 52 -5.63 7.56 -9.82
CA ASP A 52 -6.61 8.64 -9.79
C ASP A 52 -5.91 9.98 -9.52
N GLY A 53 -4.94 10.03 -8.60
CA GLY A 53 -4.15 11.23 -8.33
C GLY A 53 -3.28 11.72 -9.50
N LEU A 54 -2.81 10.83 -10.38
CA LEU A 54 -2.00 11.20 -11.56
C LEU A 54 -2.83 11.53 -12.80
N ARG A 55 -4.07 11.03 -12.90
CA ARG A 55 -4.94 11.24 -14.07
C ARG A 55 -5.93 12.38 -13.90
N HIS A 56 -6.23 12.75 -12.67
CA HIS A 56 -7.16 13.81 -12.36
C HIS A 56 -6.49 15.17 -12.58
N ASP A 57 -6.87 15.89 -13.63
CA ASP A 57 -6.59 17.33 -13.71
C ASP A 57 -7.55 18.03 -12.72
N PRO A 58 -7.05 18.56 -11.59
CA PRO A 58 -7.91 19.19 -10.57
C PRO A 58 -8.68 20.41 -11.11
N ASN A 59 -8.34 20.87 -12.32
CA ASN A 59 -8.99 22.00 -12.96
C ASN A 59 -10.06 21.65 -13.99
N ASN A 60 -10.11 20.41 -14.50
CA ASN A 60 -11.01 20.06 -15.61
C ASN A 60 -11.91 18.86 -15.37
N ASP A 61 -11.50 17.87 -14.57
CA ASP A 61 -12.29 16.65 -14.42
C ASP A 61 -13.29 16.77 -13.26
N PRO A 62 -14.56 16.35 -13.46
CA PRO A 62 -15.50 16.26 -12.36
C PRO A 62 -15.03 15.27 -11.28
N VAL A 63 -15.18 15.66 -10.01
CA VAL A 63 -14.91 14.83 -8.85
C VAL A 63 -16.19 14.08 -8.47
N ASP A 64 -16.14 12.75 -8.54
CA ASP A 64 -17.21 11.89 -8.04
C ASP A 64 -17.14 11.76 -6.52
N ILE A 65 -18.11 12.34 -5.82
CA ILE A 65 -18.11 12.40 -4.34
C ILE A 65 -18.28 11.02 -3.68
N ASN A 66 -18.75 10.01 -4.42
CA ASN A 66 -18.93 8.65 -3.93
C ASN A 66 -17.65 7.81 -4.03
N HIS A 67 -16.77 8.11 -5.00
CA HIS A 67 -15.62 7.26 -5.32
C HIS A 67 -14.27 7.98 -5.19
N ALA A 68 -14.25 9.31 -5.17
CA ALA A 68 -13.02 10.09 -5.13
C ALA A 68 -12.12 9.71 -3.95
N SER A 69 -10.81 9.82 -4.16
CA SER A 69 -9.84 9.72 -3.08
C SER A 69 -9.94 10.93 -2.15
N LYS A 70 -9.34 10.82 -0.96
CA LYS A 70 -9.24 11.94 -0.02
C LYS A 70 -8.52 13.13 -0.66
N ASP A 71 -7.39 12.88 -1.31
CA ASP A 71 -6.58 13.92 -1.95
C ASP A 71 -7.34 14.62 -3.09
N ALA A 72 -8.15 13.88 -3.85
CA ALA A 72 -8.99 14.45 -4.90
C ALA A 72 -10.13 15.32 -4.34
N LEU A 73 -10.63 15.03 -3.13
CA LEU A 73 -11.59 15.92 -2.45
C LEU A 73 -10.89 17.17 -1.89
N GLU A 74 -9.68 17.02 -1.35
CA GLU A 74 -8.90 18.13 -0.79
C GLU A 74 -8.34 19.08 -1.87
N SER A 75 -8.21 18.62 -3.12
CA SER A 75 -7.83 19.47 -4.24
C SER A 75 -8.92 20.49 -4.61
N LEU A 76 -10.16 20.30 -4.14
CA LEU A 76 -11.28 21.19 -4.42
C LEU A 76 -11.12 22.52 -3.66
N PRO A 77 -11.36 23.68 -4.31
CA PRO A 77 -11.21 24.99 -3.69
C PRO A 77 -12.02 25.14 -2.40
N GLY A 78 -11.31 25.28 -1.28
CA GLY A 78 -11.92 25.52 0.04
C GLY A 78 -12.40 24.27 0.78
N VAL A 79 -12.15 23.06 0.26
CA VAL A 79 -12.41 21.81 0.99
C VAL A 79 -11.21 21.48 1.88
N THR A 80 -11.48 21.37 3.18
CA THR A 80 -10.47 21.00 4.18
C THR A 80 -10.33 19.49 4.33
N SER A 81 -9.22 19.02 4.93
CA SER A 81 -9.03 17.59 5.22
C SER A 81 -10.13 17.01 6.11
N ALA A 82 -10.67 17.81 7.03
CA ALA A 82 -11.79 17.42 7.90
C ALA A 82 -13.10 17.30 7.10
N GLU A 83 -13.36 18.19 6.15
CA GLU A 83 -14.50 18.07 5.23
C GLU A 83 -14.36 16.87 4.31
N ALA A 84 -13.19 16.65 3.70
CA ALA A 84 -12.93 15.48 2.87
C ALA A 84 -13.16 14.17 3.63
N ALA A 85 -12.67 14.07 4.87
CA ALA A 85 -12.92 12.92 5.74
C ALA A 85 -14.42 12.72 6.01
N ARG A 86 -15.16 13.79 6.34
CA ARG A 86 -16.61 13.73 6.52
C ARG A 86 -17.34 13.31 5.25
N ILE A 87 -16.88 13.76 4.07
CA ILE A 87 -17.43 13.34 2.78
C ILE A 87 -17.31 11.82 2.65
N ILE A 88 -16.11 11.27 2.86
CA ILE A 88 -15.81 9.85 2.75
C ILE A 88 -16.63 9.02 3.74
N GLU A 89 -16.71 9.45 5.00
CA GLU A 89 -17.44 8.76 6.07
C GLU A 89 -18.95 8.66 5.80
N ASN A 90 -19.51 9.66 5.09
CA ASN A 90 -20.94 9.81 4.89
C ASN A 90 -21.43 9.30 3.52
N ARG A 91 -20.58 8.65 2.72
CA ARG A 91 -20.96 7.99 1.46
C ARG A 91 -21.97 6.86 1.72
N PRO A 92 -22.89 6.56 0.79
CA PRO A 92 -23.08 7.20 -0.52
C PRO A 92 -23.98 8.45 -0.50
N TYR A 93 -23.87 9.25 -1.54
CA TYR A 93 -24.70 10.42 -1.83
C TYR A 93 -25.55 10.17 -3.07
N GLY A 94 -26.80 10.64 -3.04
CA GLY A 94 -27.70 10.53 -4.20
C GLY A 94 -27.44 11.63 -5.23
N HIS A 95 -27.02 12.81 -4.78
CA HIS A 95 -26.67 13.93 -5.65
C HIS A 95 -25.65 14.86 -4.98
N SER A 96 -24.90 15.66 -5.76
CA SER A 96 -23.87 16.55 -5.20
C SER A 96 -24.40 17.55 -4.16
N ALA A 97 -25.65 18.04 -4.32
CA ALA A 97 -26.28 18.96 -3.36
C ALA A 97 -26.51 18.35 -1.95
N ASP A 98 -26.31 17.04 -1.78
CA ASP A 98 -26.39 16.38 -0.47
C ASP A 98 -25.27 16.83 0.45
N LEU A 99 -24.10 17.20 -0.10
CA LEU A 99 -23.00 17.75 0.69
C LEU A 99 -23.43 18.99 1.47
N ARG A 100 -24.25 19.85 0.87
CA ARG A 100 -24.81 21.02 1.53
C ARG A 100 -25.99 20.66 2.42
N ARG A 101 -26.95 19.86 1.93
CA ARG A 101 -28.17 19.49 2.69
C ARG A 101 -27.86 18.74 3.98
N ARG A 102 -26.82 17.92 3.99
CA ARG A 102 -26.35 17.16 5.15
C ARG A 102 -25.32 17.92 5.98
N HIS A 103 -25.08 19.20 5.66
CA HIS A 103 -24.10 20.05 6.35
C HIS A 103 -22.67 19.49 6.37
N ILE A 104 -22.31 18.71 5.34
CA ILE A 104 -20.95 18.23 5.15
C ILE A 104 -20.07 19.40 4.69
N LEU A 105 -20.52 20.17 3.70
CA LEU A 105 -19.87 21.40 3.25
C LEU A 105 -20.70 22.63 3.62
N ALA A 106 -20.02 23.71 4.01
CA ALA A 106 -20.64 25.02 4.14
C ALA A 106 -21.17 25.50 2.78
N LYS A 107 -22.22 26.35 2.80
CA LYS A 107 -22.84 26.86 1.57
C LYS A 107 -21.82 27.52 0.64
N ASP A 108 -20.98 28.41 1.17
CA ASP A 108 -20.00 29.16 0.39
C ASP A 108 -18.91 28.27 -0.22
N THR A 109 -18.54 27.17 0.46
CA THR A 109 -17.62 26.16 -0.06
C THR A 109 -18.29 25.37 -1.18
N TYR A 110 -19.51 24.89 -0.94
CA TYR A 110 -20.28 24.13 -1.93
C TYR A 110 -20.48 24.91 -3.22
N ASP A 111 -20.89 26.18 -3.14
CA ASP A 111 -21.18 27.02 -4.30
C ASP A 111 -19.95 27.24 -5.20
N LYS A 112 -18.73 27.19 -4.64
CA LYS A 112 -17.47 27.30 -5.41
C LYS A 112 -17.14 26.04 -6.20
N VAL A 113 -17.61 24.88 -5.75
CA VAL A 113 -17.17 23.58 -6.26
C VAL A 113 -18.29 22.79 -6.94
N SER A 114 -19.56 23.18 -6.77
CA SER A 114 -20.73 22.41 -7.21
C SER A 114 -20.74 22.07 -8.69
N SER A 115 -20.17 22.92 -9.55
CA SER A 115 -20.05 22.66 -11.00
C SER A 115 -19.05 21.56 -11.34
N ARG A 116 -18.13 21.23 -10.43
CA ARG A 116 -17.11 20.18 -10.57
C ARG A 116 -17.51 18.89 -9.86
N LEU A 117 -18.68 18.81 -9.24
CA LEU A 117 -19.09 17.64 -8.46
C LEU A 117 -20.13 16.81 -9.20
N VAL A 118 -19.87 15.51 -9.26
CA VAL A 118 -20.84 14.50 -9.69
C VAL A 118 -21.05 13.47 -8.58
N ALA A 119 -22.15 12.73 -8.67
CA ALA A 119 -22.45 11.62 -7.79
C ALA A 119 -22.94 10.45 -8.65
N HIS A 120 -22.18 9.37 -8.69
CA HIS A 120 -22.49 8.15 -9.44
C HIS A 120 -22.54 6.93 -8.53
#